data_AF-A0A349X982-F1
#
_entry.id   AF-A0A349X982-F1
#
_cell.length_a   1.000
_cell.length_b   1.000
_cell.length_c   1.000
_cell.angle_alpha   90.00
_cell.angle_beta   90.00
_cell.angle_gamma   90.00
#
_symmetry.space_group_name_H-M   'P 1'
#
loop_
_entity.id
_entity.type
_entity.pdbx_description
1 polymer ?
#
loop_
_entity_poly.entity_id
_entity_poly.type
_entity_poly.pdbx_seq_one_letter_code
_entity_poly.pdbx_strand_id
1 'polypeptide(L)'
;MQYKSLSLTDKLALIDEHWSPRVLAEMNDNQFKLVKVLGEFVWHQHDDTDEVFIVLKGSLRIEFRDGSVQIDEGEMYVVPKGVEHKPCAEAEVHMMLVEPRGVVNTGDAEQSTMTARGDVWV
;
A
#
# COMPACT_ATOMS: atom_id res chain seq x y z
N MET A 1 29.32 11.61 -0.22
CA MET A 1 27.90 11.24 -0.39
C MET A 1 27.75 10.58 -1.74
N GLN A 2 27.06 9.44 -1.83
CA GLN A 2 26.78 8.77 -3.09
C GLN A 2 25.33 9.09 -3.47
N TYR A 3 25.14 9.82 -4.56
CA TYR A 3 23.82 10.12 -5.10
C TYR A 3 23.36 8.92 -5.92
N LYS A 4 22.40 8.16 -5.38
CA LYS A 4 21.87 6.95 -6.02
C LYS A 4 20.35 7.02 -6.05
N SER A 5 19.77 6.89 -7.24
CA SER A 5 18.33 6.70 -7.42
C SER A 5 17.93 5.26 -7.09
N LEU A 6 16.66 5.07 -6.70
CA LEU A 6 16.06 3.76 -6.47
C LEU A 6 15.17 3.41 -7.67
N SER A 7 15.44 2.26 -8.30
CA SER A 7 14.57 1.71 -9.35
C SER A 7 13.38 1.00 -8.69
N LEU A 8 12.17 1.54 -8.88
CA LEU A 8 10.95 0.93 -8.32
C LEU A 8 10.72 -0.46 -8.91
N THR A 9 10.95 -0.60 -10.21
CA THR A 9 10.82 -1.87 -10.94
C THR A 9 11.77 -2.93 -10.41
N ASP A 10 13.05 -2.60 -10.22
CA ASP A 10 14.03 -3.58 -9.72
C ASP A 10 13.72 -4.00 -8.28
N LYS A 11 13.20 -3.07 -7.46
CA LYS A 11 12.83 -3.36 -6.07
C LYS A 11 11.54 -4.18 -5.98
N LEU A 12 10.53 -3.91 -6.81
CA LEU A 12 9.34 -4.75 -6.93
C LEU A 12 9.67 -6.17 -7.39
N ALA A 13 10.69 -6.34 -8.24
CA ALA A 13 11.13 -7.66 -8.68
C ALA A 13 11.70 -8.54 -7.55
N LEU A 14 12.03 -7.96 -6.39
CA LEU A 14 12.50 -8.68 -5.19
C LEU A 14 11.36 -9.11 -4.26
N ILE A 15 10.11 -8.76 -4.58
CA ILE A 15 8.93 -9.03 -3.75
C ILE A 15 8.06 -10.08 -4.44
N ASP A 16 7.99 -11.28 -3.90
CA ASP A 16 7.13 -12.34 -4.44
C ASP A 16 5.78 -12.46 -3.70
N GLU A 17 5.75 -12.06 -2.43
CA GLU A 17 4.57 -12.17 -1.57
C GLU A 17 3.53 -11.09 -1.88
N HIS A 18 2.26 -11.47 -1.98
CA HIS A 18 1.15 -10.53 -2.03
C HIS A 18 0.80 -10.00 -0.64
N TRP A 19 0.28 -8.77 -0.58
CA TRP A 19 -0.19 -8.13 0.66
C TRP A 19 0.87 -7.99 1.77
N SER A 20 2.15 -8.07 1.39
CA SER A 20 3.31 -7.88 2.27
C SER A 20 4.08 -6.60 1.88
N PRO A 21 3.66 -5.41 2.34
CA PRO A 21 4.38 -4.17 2.05
C PRO A 21 5.84 -4.25 2.51
N ARG A 22 6.77 -3.81 1.66
CA ARG A 22 8.20 -3.70 1.96
C ARG A 22 8.65 -2.25 1.89
N VAL A 23 9.32 -1.77 2.93
CA VAL A 23 9.86 -0.41 3.00
C VAL A 23 10.96 -0.24 1.95
N LEU A 24 10.78 0.73 1.06
CA LEU A 24 11.74 1.12 0.02
C LEU A 24 12.63 2.28 0.49
N ALA A 25 12.01 3.29 1.10
CA ALA A 25 12.67 4.51 1.52
C ALA A 25 11.90 5.16 2.67
N GLU A 26 12.58 6.05 3.39
CA GLU A 26 12.00 6.84 4.48
C GLU A 26 12.32 8.32 4.25
N MET A 27 11.31 9.17 4.37
CA MET A 27 11.42 10.63 4.31
C MET A 27 10.83 11.20 5.59
N ASN A 28 11.70 11.74 6.45
CA ASN A 28 11.36 12.11 7.81
C ASN A 28 10.77 10.90 8.56
N ASP A 29 9.52 10.98 8.98
CA ASP A 29 8.74 9.96 9.67
C ASP A 29 7.79 9.19 8.73
N ASN A 30 7.85 9.42 7.42
CA ASN A 30 7.03 8.74 6.42
C ASN A 30 7.81 7.68 5.68
N GLN A 31 7.17 6.55 5.37
CA GLN A 31 7.74 5.46 4.60
C GLN A 31 7.09 5.35 3.24
N PHE A 32 7.91 5.11 2.23
CA PHE A 32 7.49 4.65 0.91
C PHE A 32 7.61 3.13 0.91
N LYS A 33 6.49 2.42 0.72
CA LYS A 33 6.44 0.96 0.75
C LYS A 33 6.02 0.43 -0.61
N LEU A 34 6.68 -0.61 -1.10
CA LEU A 34 6.29 -1.32 -2.31
C LEU A 34 5.51 -2.58 -1.95
N VAL A 35 4.47 -2.88 -2.71
CA VAL A 35 3.63 -4.06 -2.49
C VAL A 35 3.07 -4.58 -3.81
N LYS A 36 2.90 -5.90 -3.89
CA LYS A 36 2.09 -6.55 -4.92
C LYS A 36 0.79 -7.01 -4.29
N VAL A 37 -0.34 -6.82 -4.96
CA VAL A 37 -1.65 -7.21 -4.43
C VAL A 37 -2.46 -7.96 -5.47
N LEU A 38 -3.26 -8.91 -5.01
CA LEU A 38 -4.15 -9.74 -5.82
C LEU A 38 -5.31 -10.21 -4.96
N GLY A 39 -6.52 -10.16 -5.51
CA GLY A 39 -7.75 -10.50 -4.80
C GLY A 39 -8.26 -9.33 -3.94
N GLU A 40 -9.04 -9.66 -2.91
CA GLU A 40 -9.61 -8.68 -2.00
C GLU A 40 -8.85 -8.64 -0.68
N PHE A 41 -8.68 -7.43 -0.15
CA PHE A 41 -8.20 -7.22 1.20
C PHE A 41 -9.35 -7.25 2.22
N VAL A 42 -9.07 -6.85 3.46
CA VAL A 42 -10.06 -6.69 4.52
C VAL A 42 -10.57 -5.24 4.57
N TRP A 43 -11.82 -5.07 5.02
CA TRP A 43 -12.29 -3.75 5.44
C TRP A 43 -11.50 -3.29 6.66
N HIS A 44 -10.97 -2.07 6.61
CA HIS A 44 -10.19 -1.48 7.69
C HIS A 44 -10.18 0.05 7.56
N GLN A 45 -9.73 0.72 8.62
CA GLN A 45 -9.42 2.14 8.63
C GLN A 45 -8.17 2.46 9.43
N HIS A 46 -7.60 3.64 9.18
CA HIS A 46 -6.53 4.22 9.98
C HIS A 46 -7.03 5.50 10.64
N ASP A 47 -7.19 5.51 11.96
CA ASP A 47 -7.81 6.63 12.68
C ASP A 47 -6.97 7.92 12.64
N ASP A 48 -5.65 7.76 12.64
CA ASP A 48 -4.71 8.86 12.90
C ASP A 48 -3.95 9.35 11.65
N THR A 49 -4.06 8.64 10.52
CA THR A 49 -3.29 8.96 9.31
C THR A 49 -4.07 8.77 8.03
N ASP A 50 -3.79 9.64 7.08
CA ASP A 50 -4.15 9.41 5.68
C ASP A 50 -3.20 8.32 5.12
N GLU A 51 -3.65 7.64 4.07
CA GLU A 51 -2.85 6.66 3.34
C GLU A 51 -2.88 6.94 1.84
N VAL A 52 -1.71 6.97 1.21
CA VAL A 52 -1.59 7.22 -0.23
C VAL A 52 -1.37 5.91 -0.98
N PHE A 53 -2.18 5.67 -2.00
CA PHE A 53 -2.04 4.57 -2.95
C PHE A 53 -1.58 5.10 -4.30
N ILE A 54 -0.48 4.57 -4.84
CA ILE A 54 0.04 4.90 -6.17
C ILE A 54 0.19 3.62 -6.99
N VAL A 55 -0.56 3.48 -8.07
CA VAL A 55 -0.50 2.28 -8.92
C VAL A 55 0.62 2.41 -9.93
N LEU A 56 1.59 1.50 -9.85
CA LEU A 56 2.76 1.45 -10.73
C LEU A 56 2.57 0.51 -11.92
N LYS A 57 1.69 -0.49 -11.78
CA LYS A 57 1.27 -1.40 -12.85
C LYS A 57 -0.06 -2.05 -12.50
N GLY A 58 -0.96 -2.15 -13.47
CA GLY A 58 -2.27 -2.78 -13.30
C GLY A 58 -3.35 -1.75 -12.91
N SER A 59 -4.40 -2.23 -12.25
CA SER A 59 -5.57 -1.41 -11.90
C SER A 59 -6.16 -1.86 -10.55
N LEU A 60 -6.27 -0.94 -9.60
CA LEU A 60 -6.77 -1.18 -8.25
C LEU A 60 -8.14 -0.52 -8.07
N ARG A 61 -9.08 -1.23 -7.46
CA ARG A 61 -10.33 -0.66 -6.98
C ARG A 61 -10.28 -0.55 -5.46
N ILE A 62 -10.60 0.62 -4.90
CA ILE A 62 -10.81 0.76 -3.46
C ILE A 62 -12.30 0.91 -3.23
N GLU A 63 -12.89 -0.02 -2.47
CA GLU A 63 -14.29 0.06 -2.03
C GLU A 63 -14.39 0.91 -0.76
N PHE A 64 -15.42 1.74 -0.70
CA PHE A 64 -15.89 2.48 0.47
C PHE A 64 -17.34 2.07 0.76
N ARG A 65 -17.89 2.49 1.89
CA ARG A 65 -19.28 2.15 2.25
C ARG A 65 -20.33 2.78 1.33
N ASP A 66 -19.99 3.87 0.68
CA ASP A 66 -20.89 4.67 -0.17
C ASP A 66 -20.48 4.70 -1.66
N GLY A 67 -19.42 3.99 -2.04
CA GLY A 67 -18.94 3.98 -3.43
C GLY A 67 -17.59 3.28 -3.60
N SER A 68 -16.91 3.59 -4.69
CA SER A 68 -15.57 3.08 -4.97
C SER A 68 -14.81 4.02 -5.88
N VAL A 69 -13.48 3.97 -5.81
CA VAL A 69 -12.58 4.62 -6.76
C VAL A 69 -11.77 3.58 -7.51
N GLN A 70 -11.60 3.77 -8.82
CA GLN A 70 -10.65 3.02 -9.63
C GLN A 70 -9.36 3.84 -9.76
N ILE A 71 -8.22 3.17 -9.62
CA ILE A 71 -6.88 3.76 -9.74
C ILE A 71 -6.11 2.93 -10.76
N ASP A 72 -5.86 3.51 -11.93
CA ASP A 72 -5.13 2.87 -13.02
C ASP A 72 -3.61 3.15 -12.96
N GLU A 73 -2.85 2.49 -13.82
CA GLU A 73 -1.39 2.67 -13.91
C GLU A 73 -1.00 4.15 -14.10
N GLY A 74 -0.14 4.65 -13.20
CA GLY A 74 0.30 6.04 -13.18
C GLY A 74 -0.60 6.99 -12.39
N GLU A 75 -1.70 6.48 -11.82
CA GLU A 75 -2.61 7.26 -10.99
C GLU A 75 -2.37 7.04 -9.49
N MET A 76 -2.91 7.95 -8.69
CA MET A 76 -2.85 7.88 -7.24
C MET A 76 -4.15 8.35 -6.59
N TYR A 77 -4.41 7.84 -5.39
CA TYR A 77 -5.51 8.28 -4.54
C TYR A 77 -5.05 8.38 -3.08
N VAL A 78 -5.63 9.31 -2.34
CA VAL A 78 -5.40 9.45 -0.90
C VAL A 78 -6.67 9.05 -0.16
N VAL A 79 -6.58 8.00 0.64
CA VAL A 79 -7.65 7.64 1.57
C VAL A 79 -7.51 8.53 2.82
N PRO A 80 -8.51 9.37 3.14
CA PRO A 80 -8.44 10.20 4.33
C PRO A 80 -8.50 9.34 5.61
N LYS A 81 -7.85 9.81 6.67
CA LYS A 81 -7.91 9.17 7.99
C LYS A 81 -9.34 8.99 8.49
N GLY A 82 -9.57 7.87 9.17
CA GLY A 82 -10.87 7.46 9.70
C GLY A 82 -11.89 7.03 8.63
N VAL A 83 -11.49 6.92 7.35
CA VAL A 83 -12.35 6.40 6.28
C VAL A 83 -12.12 4.89 6.13
N GLU A 84 -13.17 4.13 6.42
CA GLU A 84 -13.17 2.68 6.21
C GLU A 84 -13.17 2.34 4.73
N HIS A 85 -12.24 1.47 4.34
CA HIS A 85 -12.02 1.12 2.95
C HIS A 85 -11.55 -0.34 2.78
N LYS A 86 -11.67 -0.87 1.56
CA LYS A 86 -11.20 -2.21 1.20
C LYS A 86 -10.57 -2.21 -0.21
N PRO A 87 -9.24 -2.34 -0.31
CA PRO A 87 -8.56 -2.53 -1.59
C PRO A 87 -8.92 -3.87 -2.26
N CYS A 88 -9.17 -3.83 -3.57
CA CYS A 88 -9.57 -4.97 -4.40
C CYS A 88 -8.81 -4.95 -5.74
N ALA A 89 -8.18 -6.07 -6.08
CA ALA A 89 -7.38 -6.23 -7.29
C ALA A 89 -7.82 -7.49 -8.06
N GLU A 90 -8.52 -7.32 -9.18
CA GLU A 90 -8.99 -8.45 -10.02
C GLU A 90 -7.83 -9.19 -10.73
N ALA A 91 -6.75 -8.47 -11.02
CA ALA A 91 -5.48 -8.99 -11.51
C ALA A 91 -4.34 -8.46 -10.62
N GLU A 92 -3.13 -9.02 -10.76
CA GLU A 92 -2.00 -8.57 -9.94
C GLU A 92 -1.70 -7.09 -10.20
N VAL A 93 -1.66 -6.30 -9.13
CA VAL A 93 -1.32 -4.88 -9.15
C VAL A 93 0.00 -4.68 -8.43
N HIS A 94 0.88 -3.88 -9.02
CA HIS A 94 2.10 -3.40 -8.35
C HIS A 94 1.86 -1.96 -7.95
N MET A 95 2.04 -1.66 -6.67
CA MET A 95 1.74 -0.33 -6.16
C MET A 95 2.73 0.10 -5.08
N MET A 96 2.69 1.41 -4.80
CA MET A 96 3.39 2.03 -3.71
C MET A 96 2.38 2.59 -2.71
N LEU A 97 2.66 2.36 -1.43
CA LEU A 97 1.99 3.01 -0.31
C LEU A 97 2.89 4.10 0.26
N VAL A 98 2.30 5.21 0.69
CA VAL A 98 3.00 6.25 1.44
C VAL A 98 2.18 6.62 2.67
N GLU A 99 2.79 6.47 3.83
CA GLU A 99 2.16 6.64 5.15
C GLU A 99 3.24 6.82 6.24
N PRO A 100 2.88 7.31 7.43
CA PRO A 100 3.78 7.35 8.56
C PRO A 100 4.37 5.98 8.91
N ARG A 101 5.58 6.00 9.47
CA ARG A 101 6.24 4.81 9.98
C ARG A 101 5.44 4.19 11.12
N GLY A 102 5.40 2.86 11.15
CA GLY A 102 4.78 2.10 12.23
C GLY A 102 3.28 1.85 12.07
N VAL A 103 2.67 2.34 10.99
CA VAL A 103 1.28 2.02 10.66
C VAL A 103 1.16 0.54 10.30
N VAL A 104 0.17 -0.12 10.90
CA VAL A 104 -0.20 -1.51 10.64
C VAL A 104 -1.12 -1.54 9.42
N ASN A 105 -0.76 -2.28 8.38
CA ASN A 105 -1.49 -2.27 7.09
C ASN A 105 -2.94 -2.76 7.15
N THR A 106 -3.36 -3.44 8.22
CA THR A 106 -4.76 -3.84 8.44
C THR A 106 -5.53 -2.85 9.31
N GLY A 107 -4.93 -1.70 9.65
CA GLY A 107 -5.58 -0.66 10.45
C GLY A 107 -6.10 -1.19 11.79
N ASP A 108 -7.40 -1.00 12.02
CA ASP A 108 -8.17 -1.44 13.18
C ASP A 108 -8.71 -2.89 13.08
N ALA A 109 -8.54 -3.57 11.94
CA ALA A 109 -9.03 -4.93 11.76
C ALA A 109 -8.27 -5.94 12.63
N GLU A 110 -8.95 -7.06 12.96
CA GLU A 110 -8.33 -8.15 13.73
C GLU A 110 -7.09 -8.70 13.02
N GLN A 111 -6.07 -9.06 13.82
CA GLN A 111 -4.83 -9.61 13.30
C GLN A 111 -5.09 -10.91 12.53
N SER A 112 -4.58 -10.99 11.31
CA SER A 112 -4.79 -12.13 10.42
C SER A 112 -3.55 -12.42 9.58
N THR A 113 -3.65 -13.37 8.64
CA THR A 113 -2.61 -13.63 7.64
C THR A 113 -2.38 -12.45 6.69
N MET A 114 -3.29 -11.48 6.67
CA MET A 114 -3.17 -10.23 5.90
C MET A 114 -2.44 -9.13 6.68
N THR A 115 -2.23 -9.31 7.99
CA THR A 115 -1.44 -8.37 8.80
C THR A 115 0.04 -8.62 8.55
N ALA A 116 0.67 -7.68 7.85
CA ALA A 116 2.08 -7.76 7.52
C ALA A 116 2.95 -7.34 8.70
N ARG A 117 4.16 -7.89 8.77
CA ARG A 117 5.18 -7.40 9.69
C ARG A 117 5.64 -6.01 9.24
N GLY A 118 5.55 -5.03 10.13
CA GLY A 118 6.08 -3.68 9.88
C GLY A 118 7.60 -3.65 9.76
N ASP A 119 8.14 -2.58 9.17
CA ASP A 119 9.58 -2.29 9.03
C ASP A 119 10.41 -3.40 8.35
N VAL A 120 9.82 -4.15 7.41
CA VAL A 120 10.58 -5.08 6.55
C VAL A 120 11.02 -4.36 5.28
N TRP A 121 12.33 -4.29 5.04
CA TRP A 121 12.93 -3.54 3.92
C TRP A 121 13.19 -4.42 2.69
N VAL A 122 13.20 -3.80 1.50
CA VAL A 122 13.51 -4.42 0.20
C VAL A 122 14.97 -4.24 -0.23
#